data_AF-A0A1B6DWX3-F1
#
_entry.id   AF-A0A1B6DWX3-F1
#
_cell.length_a   1.000
_cell.length_b   1.000
_cell.length_c   1.000
_cell.angle_alpha   90.00
_cell.angle_beta   90.00
_cell.angle_gamma   90.00
#
_symmetry.space_group_name_H-M   'P 1'
#
loop_
_entity.id
_entity.type
_entity.pdbx_description
1 polymer ?
#
loop_
_entity_poly.entity_id
_entity_poly.type
_entity_poly.pdbx_seq_one_letter_code
_entity_poly.pdbx_strand_id
1 'polypeptide(L)'
;MKKFTFQRVLDGLRSSVSQQPRTDQEIVETLRPDNFQVAKTFRHGFPCQPTAAAFDPVQHLLAIGTKTGSLRILGRPGVDSHVRHETDAAVLQIVFLMNEGALVTAT
;
A
#
# COMPACT_ATOMS: atom_id res chain seq x y z
N MET A 1 -65.24 28.33 -16.92
CA MET A 1 -64.06 27.54 -16.48
C MET A 1 -62.90 28.50 -16.26
N LYS A 2 -62.41 28.65 -15.02
CA LYS A 2 -61.35 29.63 -14.68
C LYS A 2 -60.02 29.13 -15.24
N LYS A 3 -59.46 29.85 -16.22
CA LYS A 3 -58.12 29.59 -16.78
C LYS A 3 -57.08 29.82 -15.68
N PHE A 4 -56.53 28.74 -15.14
CA PHE A 4 -55.38 28.81 -14.24
C PHE A 4 -54.12 29.06 -15.07
N THR A 5 -53.51 30.22 -14.88
CA THR A 5 -52.28 30.64 -15.57
C THR A 5 -51.07 30.02 -14.87
N PHE A 6 -50.57 28.91 -15.44
CA PHE A 6 -49.42 28.15 -14.93
C PHE A 6 -48.10 28.94 -14.84
N GLN A 7 -47.99 30.06 -15.58
CA GLN A 7 -46.77 30.88 -15.62
C GLN A 7 -46.38 31.48 -14.26
N ARG A 8 -47.34 31.77 -13.36
CA ARG A 8 -47.01 32.39 -12.07
C ARG A 8 -46.46 31.42 -11.02
N VAL A 9 -46.62 30.10 -11.19
CA VAL A 9 -46.19 29.11 -10.18
C VAL A 9 -44.72 28.74 -10.33
N LEU A 10 -44.17 28.79 -11.56
CA LEU A 10 -42.78 28.43 -11.83
C LEU A 10 -41.76 29.52 -11.45
N ASP A 11 -42.17 30.79 -11.47
CA ASP A 11 -41.28 31.91 -11.10
C ASP A 11 -40.91 31.90 -9.61
N GLY A 12 -41.69 31.24 -8.75
CA GLY A 12 -41.41 31.09 -7.32
C GLY A 12 -40.38 30.02 -6.95
N LEU A 13 -39.97 29.17 -7.90
CA LEU A 13 -38.98 28.09 -7.65
C LEU A 13 -37.54 28.51 -7.95
N ARG A 14 -37.31 29.65 -8.63
CA ARG A 14 -35.96 30.15 -8.93
C ARG A 14 -35.35 31.03 -7.83
N SER A 15 -36.16 31.51 -6.89
CA SER A 15 -35.69 32.43 -5.83
C SER A 15 -35.17 31.73 -4.57
N SER A 16 -35.38 30.41 -4.41
CA SER A 16 -34.98 29.66 -3.21
C SER A 16 -33.56 29.09 -3.25
N VAL A 17 -32.88 29.15 -4.39
CA VAL A 17 -31.46 28.83 -4.49
C VAL A 17 -30.71 30.13 -4.75
N SER A 18 -30.45 30.88 -3.68
CA SER A 18 -29.34 31.83 -3.73
C SER A 18 -28.10 31.00 -4.03
N GLN A 19 -27.54 31.16 -5.23
CA GLN A 19 -26.15 30.78 -5.44
C GLN A 19 -25.36 31.66 -4.48
N GLN A 20 -25.04 31.13 -3.29
CA GLN A 20 -24.02 31.73 -2.47
C GLN A 20 -22.83 31.96 -3.39
N PRO A 21 -22.35 33.19 -3.55
CA PRO A 21 -21.10 33.40 -4.26
C PRO A 21 -20.11 32.51 -3.53
N ARG A 22 -19.59 31.49 -4.23
CA ARG A 22 -18.42 30.78 -3.75
C ARG A 22 -17.37 31.87 -3.68
N THR A 23 -17.19 32.41 -2.48
CA THR A 23 -16.01 33.17 -2.16
C THR A 23 -14.90 32.18 -2.50
N ASP A 24 -14.12 32.49 -3.54
CA ASP A 24 -12.84 31.83 -3.75
C ASP A 24 -12.07 32.13 -2.47
N GLN A 25 -12.22 31.24 -1.48
CA GLN A 25 -11.40 31.27 -0.29
C GLN A 25 -10.01 31.00 -0.81
N GLU A 26 -9.20 32.04 -0.85
CA GLU A 26 -7.79 31.94 -1.17
C GLU A 26 -7.20 30.95 -0.17
N ILE A 27 -6.89 29.74 -0.65
CA ILE A 27 -6.29 28.71 0.17
C ILE A 27 -4.87 29.19 0.47
N VAL A 28 -4.67 29.71 1.67
CA VAL A 28 -3.33 30.08 2.15
C VAL A 28 -2.56 28.78 2.35
N GLU A 29 -1.60 28.51 1.47
CA GLU A 29 -0.74 27.33 1.56
C GLU A 29 0.18 27.46 2.78
N THR A 30 -0.01 26.57 3.75
CA THR A 30 0.74 26.56 5.02
C THR A 30 1.62 25.32 5.15
N LEU A 31 1.44 24.34 4.26
CA LEU A 31 2.19 23.09 4.29
C LEU A 31 3.60 23.35 3.77
N ARG A 32 4.58 22.90 4.54
CA ARG A 32 6.01 22.99 4.23
C ARG A 32 6.53 21.61 3.85
N PRO A 33 7.60 21.52 3.06
CA PRO A 33 8.25 20.23 2.79
C PRO A 33 8.54 19.42 4.06
N ASP A 34 8.95 20.08 5.15
CA ASP A 34 9.26 19.44 6.44
C ASP A 34 8.03 18.85 7.16
N ASN A 35 6.81 19.15 6.71
CA ASN A 35 5.60 18.50 7.20
C ASN A 35 5.38 17.13 6.57
N PHE A 36 6.17 16.78 5.55
CA PHE A 36 6.02 15.54 4.81
C PHE A 36 7.32 14.75 4.85
N GLN A 37 7.19 13.47 5.16
CA GLN A 37 8.26 12.51 4.96
C GLN A 37 7.71 11.32 4.19
N VAL A 38 8.15 11.16 2.95
CA VAL A 38 7.83 9.98 2.16
C VAL A 38 8.74 8.85 2.63
N ALA A 39 8.13 7.80 3.19
CA ALA A 39 8.84 6.61 3.62
C ALA A 39 8.15 5.36 3.06
N LYS A 40 8.96 4.39 2.59
CA LYS A 40 8.48 3.03 2.32
C LYS A 40 8.34 2.33 3.67
N THR A 41 7.14 1.83 3.97
CA THR A 41 6.83 1.22 5.27
C THR A 41 6.90 -0.30 5.19
N PHE A 42 5.82 -0.95 4.77
CA PHE A 42 5.70 -2.40 4.74
C PHE A 42 5.41 -2.92 3.34
N ARG A 43 5.81 -4.16 3.10
CA ARG A 43 5.41 -4.90 1.90
C ARG A 43 4.21 -5.76 2.25
N HIS A 44 3.11 -5.57 1.53
CA HIS A 44 1.91 -6.40 1.68
C HIS A 44 1.78 -7.40 0.54
N GLY A 45 0.99 -8.44 0.75
CA GLY A 45 0.74 -9.48 -0.26
C GLY A 45 1.80 -10.58 -0.29
N PHE A 46 1.79 -11.37 -1.35
CA PHE A 46 2.67 -12.53 -1.52
C PHE A 46 3.82 -12.21 -2.50
N PRO A 47 5.05 -12.74 -2.32
CA PRO A 47 6.15 -12.49 -3.25
C PRO A 47 5.83 -12.90 -4.69
N CYS A 48 6.16 -12.05 -5.66
CA CYS A 48 5.95 -12.34 -7.07
C CYS A 48 7.00 -13.35 -7.57
N GLN A 49 6.57 -14.35 -8.35
CA GLN A 49 7.43 -15.40 -8.93
C GLN A 49 8.31 -16.10 -7.88
N PRO A 50 7.72 -16.76 -6.87
CA PRO A 50 8.48 -17.53 -5.90
C PRO A 50 9.20 -18.69 -6.60
N THR A 51 10.41 -19.00 -6.16
CA THR A 51 11.24 -20.07 -6.73
C THR A 51 11.72 -21.07 -5.69
N ALA A 52 11.86 -20.64 -4.43
CA ALA A 52 12.25 -21.50 -3.32
C ALA A 52 11.53 -21.08 -2.03
N ALA A 53 11.33 -22.04 -1.13
CA ALA A 53 10.84 -21.78 0.22
C ALA A 53 11.50 -22.73 1.23
N ALA A 54 11.71 -22.25 2.46
CA ALA A 54 12.17 -23.08 3.58
C ALA A 54 11.49 -22.63 4.87
N PHE A 55 11.37 -23.55 5.82
CA PHE A 55 10.78 -23.29 7.12
C PHE A 55 11.72 -23.76 8.23
N ASP A 56 11.95 -22.90 9.22
CA ASP A 56 12.59 -23.30 10.47
C ASP A 56 11.51 -23.69 11.51
N PRO A 57 11.40 -24.97 11.88
CA PRO A 57 10.41 -25.43 12.85
C PRO A 57 10.71 -24.99 14.28
N VAL A 58 11.95 -24.59 14.62
CA VAL A 58 12.31 -24.17 15.97
C VAL A 58 11.93 -22.71 16.19
N GLN A 59 12.31 -21.83 15.25
CA GLN A 59 12.06 -20.40 15.35
C GLN A 59 10.72 -19.98 14.73
N HIS A 60 10.04 -20.91 14.05
CA HIS A 60 8.80 -20.69 13.30
C HIS A 60 8.94 -19.58 12.25
N LEU A 61 10.02 -19.64 11.47
CA LEU A 61 10.33 -18.68 10.41
C LEU A 61 10.15 -19.32 9.04
N LEU A 62 9.44 -18.64 8.14
CA LEU A 62 9.26 -19.00 6.74
C LEU A 62 10.10 -18.07 5.87
N ALA A 63 11.02 -18.61 5.08
CA ALA A 63 11.75 -17.88 4.07
C ALA A 63 11.22 -18.22 2.67
N ILE A 64 10.97 -17.21 1.84
CA ILE A 64 10.49 -17.34 0.45
C ILE A 64 11.43 -16.57 -0.46
N GLY A 65 12.06 -17.27 -1.40
CA GLY A 65 12.93 -16.71 -2.43
C GLY A 65 12.20 -16.53 -3.76
N THR A 66 12.62 -15.55 -4.56
CA THR A 66 12.01 -15.25 -5.87
C THR A 66 12.98 -15.38 -7.03
N LYS A 67 12.42 -15.38 -8.24
CA LYS A 67 13.18 -15.42 -9.51
C LYS A 67 14.16 -14.26 -9.69
N THR A 68 13.93 -13.14 -9.00
CA THR A 68 14.77 -11.95 -9.08
C THR A 68 15.77 -11.84 -7.93
N GLY A 69 15.97 -12.90 -7.15
CA GLY A 69 16.95 -12.88 -6.05
C GLY A 69 16.48 -12.16 -4.80
N SER A 70 15.17 -11.85 -4.69
CA SER A 70 14.60 -11.34 -3.44
C SER A 70 14.27 -12.50 -2.50
N LEU A 71 14.51 -12.29 -1.22
CA LEU A 71 14.17 -13.21 -0.13
C LEU A 71 13.29 -12.47 0.89
N ARG A 72 12.15 -13.06 1.21
CA ARG A 72 11.25 -12.58 2.26
C ARG A 72 11.20 -13.57 3.41
N ILE A 73 11.46 -13.10 4.62
CA ILE A 73 11.45 -13.89 5.85
C ILE A 73 10.25 -13.44 6.68
N LEU A 74 9.37 -14.38 6.99
CA LEU A 74 8.10 -14.18 7.67
C LEU A 74 8.06 -14.99 8.96
N GLY A 75 7.48 -14.44 10.01
CA GLY A 75 7.26 -15.15 11.27
C GLY A 75 5.91 -14.80 11.88
N ARG A 76 5.88 -14.66 13.20
CA ARG A 76 4.72 -14.15 13.95
C ARG A 76 4.33 -12.73 13.47
N PRO A 77 3.11 -12.24 13.77
CA PRO A 77 2.69 -10.89 13.41
C PRO A 77 3.75 -9.83 13.79
N GLY A 78 4.13 -9.00 12.82
CA GLY A 78 5.19 -8.00 12.97
C GLY A 78 6.60 -8.46 12.59
N VAL A 79 6.80 -9.77 12.37
CA VAL A 79 8.08 -10.33 11.88
C VAL A 79 8.00 -10.49 10.37
N ASP A 80 8.49 -9.49 9.65
CA ASP A 80 8.62 -9.48 8.19
C ASP A 80 9.90 -8.75 7.81
N SER A 81 10.81 -9.47 7.15
CA SER A 81 12.07 -8.92 6.66
C SER A 81 12.25 -9.25 5.19
N HIS A 82 12.81 -8.31 4.44
CA HIS A 82 13.09 -8.47 3.03
C HIS A 82 14.57 -8.16 2.76
N VAL A 83 15.27 -9.12 2.19
CA VAL A 83 16.64 -8.96 1.69
C VAL A 83 16.69 -9.35 0.21
N ARG A 84 17.74 -8.95 -0.49
CA ARG A 84 17.90 -9.22 -1.92
C ARG A 84 19.37 -9.45 -2.22
N HIS A 85 19.66 -10.46 -3.04
CA HIS A 85 20.99 -10.67 -3.61
C HIS A 85 21.38 -9.50 -4.52
N GLU A 86 22.66 -9.18 -4.59
CA GLU A 86 23.17 -8.11 -5.48
C GLU A 86 22.94 -8.47 -6.95
N THR A 87 23.12 -9.74 -7.29
CA THR A 87 22.82 -10.29 -8.61
C THR A 87 21.33 -10.57 -8.75
N ASP A 88 20.75 -10.15 -9.88
CA ASP A 88 19.37 -10.48 -10.24
C ASP A 88 19.25 -11.91 -10.77
N ALA A 89 19.45 -12.88 -9.86
CA ALA A 89 19.42 -14.32 -10.14
C ALA A 89 18.37 -15.02 -9.25
N ALA A 90 17.77 -16.09 -9.76
CA ALA A 90 16.69 -16.78 -9.07
C ALA A 90 17.19 -17.49 -7.82
N VAL A 91 16.52 -17.31 -6.67
CA VAL A 91 16.86 -18.10 -5.47
C VAL A 91 16.45 -19.56 -5.73
N LEU A 92 17.42 -20.47 -5.83
CA LEU A 92 17.22 -21.87 -6.15
C LEU A 92 17.00 -22.73 -4.91
N GLN A 93 17.70 -22.41 -3.82
CA GLN A 93 17.63 -23.16 -2.57
C GLN A 93 17.76 -22.23 -1.37
N ILE A 94 17.06 -22.58 -0.29
CA ILE A 94 17.14 -21.91 1.00
C ILE A 94 17.27 -23.00 2.07
N VAL A 95 18.22 -22.86 2.98
CA VAL A 95 18.44 -23.80 4.09
C VAL A 95 18.63 -23.00 5.36
N PHE A 96 17.77 -23.23 6.36
CA PHE A 96 18.01 -22.73 7.71
C PHE A 96 19.11 -23.56 8.38
N LEU A 97 20.07 -22.88 8.99
CA LEU A 97 21.09 -23.51 9.82
C LEU A 97 20.47 -23.75 11.20
N MET A 98 20.32 -25.03 11.55
CA MET A 98 19.62 -25.45 12.77
C MET A 98 20.23 -24.77 14.01
N ASN A 99 19.39 -24.07 14.77
CA ASN A 99 19.73 -23.38 16.02
C ASN A 99 20.77 -22.26 15.93
N GLU A 100 21.19 -21.85 14.72
CA GLU A 100 22.18 -20.78 14.53
C GLU A 100 21.54 -19.40 14.32
N GLY A 101 20.21 -19.34 14.07
CA GLY A 101 19.54 -18.09 13.69
C GLY A 101 20.03 -17.54 12.35
N ALA A 102 20.54 -18.41 11.48
CA ALA A 102 21.08 -18.08 10.18
C ALA A 102 20.46 -18.98 9.10
N LEU A 103 20.53 -18.52 7.86
CA LEU A 103 20.14 -19.30 6.69
C LEU A 103 21.16 -19.11 5.57
N VAL A 104 21.24 -20.09 4.68
CA VAL A 104 22.04 -20.07 3.47
C VAL A 104 21.11 -20.13 2.28
N THR A 105 21.40 -19.32 1.26
CA THR A 105 20.68 -19.30 -0.01
C THR A 105 21.64 -19.50 -1.17
N ALA A 106 21.22 -20.28 -2.16
CA ALA A 106 21.91 -20.41 -3.44
C ALA A 106 21.07 -19.75 -4.53
N THR A 107 21.69 -18.94 -5.38
CA THR A 107 21.09 -18.25 -6.54
C THR A 107 21.65 -18.77 -7.86
#